data_AF-A0A8E0VL88-F1
#
_entry.id   AF-A0A8E0VL88-F1
#
_cell.length_a   1.000
_cell.length_b   1.000
_cell.length_c   1.000
_cell.angle_alpha   90.00
_cell.angle_beta   90.00
_cell.angle_gamma   90.00
#
_symmetry.space_group_name_H-M   'P 1'
#
loop_
_entity.id
_entity.type
_entity.pdbx_description
1 polymer ?
#
loop_
_entity_poly.entity_id
_entity_poly.type
_entity_poly.pdbx_seq_one_letter_code
_entity_poly.pdbx_strand_id
1 'polypeptide(L)'
;MYEVIANNSADQWEKLISFKEESTHLMRACCRNYRRFNMRGTVNGQTEIMLERPLRCPANLCCCCPYELRVLRGSDCVGSIAQVPSIMHNKFVIYDGDHYPQLFLEGPIFAYHCCLDLVFKLYSCSGGRSIGRLIRRWRDEQDVFHVAFPRDLHVRMKILLMTATILIDFVYFGSH
;
A
#
# COMPACT_ATOMS: atom_id res chain seq x y z
N MET A 1 -12.29 4.23 -8.18
CA MET A 1 -12.41 4.50 -6.74
C MET A 1 -11.92 3.24 -6.06
N TYR A 2 -10.93 3.34 -5.17
CA TYR A 2 -10.33 2.17 -4.51
C TYR A 2 -10.83 2.07 -3.08
N GLU A 3 -11.23 0.88 -2.66
CA GLU A 3 -11.77 0.65 -1.32
C GLU A 3 -10.94 -0.38 -0.59
N VAL A 4 -10.64 -0.12 0.69
CA VAL A 4 -9.93 -1.06 1.55
C VAL A 4 -10.81 -1.39 2.73
N ILE A 5 -10.95 -2.70 2.97
CA ILE A 5 -11.72 -3.25 4.07
C ILE A 5 -10.74 -3.68 5.14
N ALA A 6 -10.96 -3.22 6.37
CA ALA A 6 -10.13 -3.60 7.51
C ALA A 6 -11.00 -3.99 8.69
N ASN A 7 -10.38 -4.73 9.61
CA ASN A 7 -11.04 -5.19 10.81
C ASN A 7 -11.19 -4.02 11.80
N ASN A 8 -12.41 -3.75 12.26
CA ASN A 8 -12.70 -2.66 13.19
C ASN A 8 -12.46 -3.08 14.66
N SER A 9 -12.73 -2.19 15.59
CA SER A 9 -12.56 -2.41 17.04
C SER A 9 -13.41 -3.55 17.62
N ALA A 10 -14.41 -4.03 16.88
CA ALA A 10 -15.37 -5.07 17.25
C ALA A 10 -15.19 -6.38 16.44
N ASP A 11 -14.04 -6.56 15.77
CA ASP A 11 -13.76 -7.69 14.89
C ASP A 11 -14.72 -7.82 13.69
N GLN A 12 -15.34 -6.73 13.27
CA GLN A 12 -16.19 -6.65 12.08
C GLN A 12 -15.43 -6.03 10.90
N TRP A 13 -15.67 -6.56 9.70
CA TRP A 13 -15.08 -6.06 8.46
C TRP A 13 -15.86 -4.86 7.96
N GLU A 14 -15.22 -3.69 7.97
CA GLU A 14 -15.83 -2.45 7.51
C GLU A 14 -14.92 -1.70 6.53
N LYS A 15 -15.54 -0.89 5.67
CA LYS A 15 -14.84 0.01 4.76
C LYS A 15 -14.27 1.18 5.57
N LEU A 16 -12.96 1.19 5.78
CA LEU A 16 -12.29 2.21 6.60
C LEU A 16 -11.66 3.32 5.78
N ILE A 17 -11.25 3.05 4.53
CA ILE A 17 -10.62 4.05 3.68
C ILE A 17 -11.02 3.90 2.22
N SER A 18 -11.25 5.03 1.57
CA SER A 18 -11.47 5.11 0.12
C SER A 18 -10.45 6.03 -0.52
N PHE A 19 -9.90 5.64 -1.67
CA PHE A 19 -8.96 6.47 -2.43
C PHE A 19 -9.57 6.93 -3.75
N LYS A 20 -9.29 8.18 -4.09
CA LYS A 20 -9.62 8.80 -5.36
C LYS A 20 -8.37 9.41 -5.97
N GLU A 21 -8.04 8.95 -7.16
CA GLU A 21 -6.93 9.48 -7.93
C GLU A 21 -7.30 10.83 -8.55
N GLU A 22 -6.36 11.79 -8.49
CA GLU A 22 -6.53 13.14 -9.06
C GLU A 22 -5.90 13.28 -10.45
N SER A 23 -5.26 12.25 -10.94
CA SER A 23 -4.36 12.33 -12.07
C SER A 23 -5.13 12.34 -13.41
N THR A 24 -4.87 13.36 -14.25
CA THR A 24 -5.51 13.56 -15.57
C THR A 24 -5.23 12.43 -16.58
N HIS A 25 -6.15 12.24 -17.54
CA HIS A 25 -6.12 11.18 -18.58
C HIS A 25 -4.87 11.22 -19.49
N LEU A 26 -4.42 12.41 -19.91
CA LEU A 26 -3.25 12.58 -20.79
C LEU A 26 -1.96 11.98 -20.20
N MET A 27 -1.85 12.04 -18.90
CA MET A 27 -0.66 11.65 -18.14
C MET A 27 -0.76 10.15 -17.74
N ARG A 28 -1.90 9.48 -18.01
CA ARG A 28 -2.08 8.00 -18.01
C ARG A 28 -1.63 7.37 -19.33
N ALA A 29 -1.83 8.05 -20.46
CA ALA A 29 -1.59 7.49 -21.79
C ALA A 29 -0.10 7.43 -22.21
N CYS A 30 0.76 8.33 -21.72
CA CYS A 30 2.15 8.43 -22.20
C CYS A 30 3.22 7.73 -21.34
N CYS A 31 2.95 7.35 -20.07
CA CYS A 31 4.03 6.94 -19.14
C CYS A 31 3.78 5.72 -18.22
N ARG A 32 2.70 4.94 -18.39
CA ARG A 32 2.39 3.69 -17.64
C ARG A 32 2.87 3.74 -16.16
N ASN A 33 3.74 2.82 -15.71
CA ASN A 33 4.12 2.63 -14.29
C ASN A 33 5.19 3.60 -13.75
N TYR A 34 5.63 4.59 -14.54
CA TYR A 34 6.70 5.52 -14.17
C TYR A 34 6.20 6.86 -13.60
N ARG A 35 4.88 7.08 -13.61
CA ARG A 35 4.26 8.38 -13.34
C ARG A 35 4.27 8.77 -11.86
N ARG A 36 4.54 10.05 -11.56
CA ARG A 36 4.07 10.68 -10.30
C ARG A 36 2.54 10.63 -10.28
N PHE A 37 1.97 10.14 -9.20
CA PHE A 37 0.54 10.29 -8.98
C PHE A 37 0.30 10.82 -7.57
N ASN A 38 -0.76 11.64 -7.49
CA ASN A 38 -1.30 12.11 -6.23
C ASN A 38 -2.68 11.49 -6.09
N MET A 39 -2.93 10.86 -4.95
CA MET A 39 -4.26 10.36 -4.60
C MET A 39 -4.71 11.02 -3.30
N ARG A 40 -6.01 11.32 -3.22
CA ARG A 40 -6.67 11.65 -1.96
C ARG A 40 -7.28 10.39 -1.38
N GLY A 41 -6.90 10.07 -0.15
CA GLY A 41 -7.56 9.07 0.67
C GLY A 41 -8.51 9.74 1.66
N THR A 42 -9.68 9.15 1.88
CA THR A 42 -10.62 9.57 2.92
C THR A 42 -10.76 8.43 3.92
N VAL A 43 -10.28 8.65 5.15
CA VAL A 43 -10.37 7.72 6.27
C VAL A 43 -11.68 7.97 7.02
N ASN A 44 -12.49 6.93 7.18
CA ASN A 44 -13.80 6.95 7.86
C ASN A 44 -14.73 8.09 7.37
N GLY A 45 -14.61 8.51 6.10
CA GLY A 45 -15.42 9.58 5.53
C GLY A 45 -15.11 11.00 6.02
N GLN A 46 -14.12 11.19 6.90
CA GLN A 46 -13.86 12.48 7.56
C GLN A 46 -12.43 12.98 7.44
N THR A 47 -11.43 12.10 7.59
CA THR A 47 -10.02 12.53 7.59
C THR A 47 -9.43 12.36 6.20
N GLU A 48 -8.98 13.46 5.61
CA GLU A 48 -8.28 13.42 4.34
C GLU A 48 -6.78 13.15 4.53
N ILE A 49 -6.25 12.25 3.71
CA ILE A 49 -4.82 12.00 3.55
C ILE A 49 -4.41 12.19 2.09
N MET A 50 -3.20 12.66 1.88
CA MET A 50 -2.61 12.81 0.55
C MET A 50 -1.52 11.76 0.37
N LEU A 51 -1.59 11.06 -0.76
CA LEU A 51 -0.63 10.04 -1.14
C LEU A 51 0.23 10.64 -2.24
N GLU A 52 1.53 10.76 -1.99
CA GLU A 52 2.48 11.29 -2.95
C GLU A 52 3.45 10.20 -3.37
N ARG A 53 3.44 9.87 -4.67
CA ARG A 53 4.45 9.00 -5.26
C ARG A 53 5.46 9.85 -6.05
N PRO A 54 6.77 9.85 -5.71
CA PRO A 54 7.79 10.57 -6.48
C PRO A 54 8.03 9.96 -7.87
N LEU A 55 8.65 10.74 -8.78
CA LEU A 55 9.00 10.26 -10.13
C LEU A 55 10.07 9.17 -10.01
N ARG A 56 10.00 8.17 -10.88
CA ARG A 56 11.04 7.16 -11.03
C ARG A 56 11.87 7.38 -12.29
N CYS A 57 13.08 6.84 -12.28
CA CYS A 57 13.91 6.72 -13.48
C CYS A 57 13.19 5.83 -14.51
N PRO A 58 13.16 6.22 -15.81
CA PRO A 58 12.53 5.43 -16.88
C PRO A 58 13.23 4.08 -17.15
N ALA A 59 14.41 3.81 -16.57
CA ALA A 59 15.09 2.53 -16.71
C ALA A 59 14.36 1.44 -15.90
N ASN A 60 13.63 0.56 -16.60
CA ASN A 60 12.87 -0.58 -16.04
C ASN A 60 13.66 -1.53 -15.13
N LEU A 61 14.99 -1.52 -15.24
CA LEU A 61 15.91 -2.40 -14.50
C LEU A 61 16.73 -1.68 -13.42
N CYS A 62 16.51 -0.36 -13.20
CA CYS A 62 17.31 0.36 -12.23
C CYS A 62 16.82 0.05 -10.80
N CYS A 63 17.61 -0.75 -10.08
CA CYS A 63 17.45 -0.95 -8.63
C CYS A 63 17.65 0.34 -7.81
N CYS A 64 17.99 1.46 -8.45
CA CYS A 64 18.39 2.71 -7.82
C CYS A 64 17.23 3.52 -7.18
N CYS A 65 15.97 3.22 -7.53
CA CYS A 65 14.82 3.95 -6.99
C CYS A 65 13.77 2.93 -6.57
N PRO A 66 13.59 2.52 -5.30
CA PRO A 66 12.49 1.64 -4.89
C PRO A 66 11.11 2.25 -5.20
N TYR A 67 10.05 1.43 -5.26
CA TYR A 67 8.69 1.96 -5.38
C TYR A 67 8.32 2.51 -4.01
N GLU A 68 8.23 3.83 -3.87
CA GLU A 68 7.89 4.49 -2.61
C GLU A 68 6.59 5.28 -2.73
N LEU A 69 5.82 5.30 -1.66
CA LEU A 69 4.58 6.05 -1.52
C LEU A 69 4.61 6.78 -0.17
N ARG A 70 4.57 8.11 -0.20
CA ARG A 70 4.55 8.95 1.00
C ARG A 70 3.11 9.29 1.36
N VAL A 71 2.80 9.33 2.65
CA VAL A 71 1.46 9.63 3.15
C VAL A 71 1.52 10.87 4.04
N LEU A 72 0.73 11.88 3.67
CA LEU A 72 0.66 13.17 4.34
C LEU A 72 -0.75 13.40 4.89
N ARG A 73 -0.84 14.11 6.00
CA ARG A 73 -2.09 14.61 6.57
C ARG A 73 -1.94 16.12 6.81
N GLY A 74 -2.41 16.92 5.86
CA GLY A 74 -2.06 18.34 5.80
C GLY A 74 -0.56 18.51 5.59
N SER A 75 0.12 19.19 6.50
CA SER A 75 1.59 19.35 6.51
C SER A 75 2.34 18.26 7.30
N ASP A 76 1.63 17.39 8.03
CA ASP A 76 2.22 16.32 8.86
C ASP A 76 2.55 15.10 7.99
N CYS A 77 3.80 14.61 8.09
CA CYS A 77 4.21 13.38 7.44
C CYS A 77 3.77 12.19 8.30
N VAL A 78 2.80 11.40 7.82
CA VAL A 78 2.33 10.20 8.53
C VAL A 78 3.39 9.10 8.45
N GLY A 79 4.06 8.98 7.30
CA GLY A 79 5.13 8.04 7.04
C GLY A 79 5.25 7.70 5.54
N SER A 80 5.99 6.65 5.23
CA SER A 80 6.12 6.16 3.85
C SER A 80 6.12 4.63 3.75
N ILE A 81 5.75 4.12 2.59
CA ILE A 81 5.79 2.70 2.26
C ILE A 81 6.75 2.54 1.09
N ALA A 82 7.74 1.66 1.20
CA ALA A 82 8.67 1.37 0.11
C ALA A 82 8.77 -0.12 -0.20
N GLN A 83 8.73 -0.48 -1.48
CA GLN A 83 9.10 -1.82 -1.93
C GLN A 83 10.62 -1.97 -1.88
N VAL A 84 11.09 -2.98 -1.17
CA VAL A 84 12.50 -3.38 -1.18
C VAL A 84 12.69 -4.45 -2.25
N PRO A 85 13.55 -4.23 -3.25
CA PRO A 85 13.88 -5.25 -4.22
C PRO A 85 14.52 -6.44 -3.49
N SER A 86 13.99 -7.65 -3.69
CA SER A 86 14.69 -8.86 -3.31
C SER A 86 14.45 -9.96 -4.32
N ILE A 87 15.42 -10.86 -4.46
CA ILE A 87 15.45 -11.93 -5.47
C ILE A 87 14.32 -12.96 -5.24
N MET A 88 13.87 -13.12 -3.98
CA MET A 88 12.95 -14.19 -3.57
C MET A 88 11.66 -13.66 -2.94
N HIS A 89 11.65 -12.46 -2.35
CA HIS A 89 10.49 -11.95 -1.62
C HIS A 89 10.15 -10.55 -2.07
N ASN A 90 8.87 -10.35 -2.36
CA ASN A 90 8.31 -9.02 -2.52
C ASN A 90 8.06 -8.45 -1.13
N LYS A 91 9.03 -7.66 -0.65
CA LYS A 91 8.99 -7.06 0.67
C LYS A 91 8.59 -5.58 0.55
N PHE A 92 7.63 -5.16 1.35
CA PHE A 92 7.28 -3.75 1.50
C PHE A 92 7.57 -3.33 2.93
N VAL A 93 8.37 -2.29 3.11
CA VAL A 93 8.71 -1.74 4.42
C VAL A 93 7.87 -0.49 4.66
N ILE A 94 7.37 -0.36 5.88
CA ILE A 94 6.54 0.74 6.33
C ILE A 94 7.36 1.54 7.34
N TYR A 95 7.59 2.80 7.00
CA TYR A 95 8.34 3.76 7.78
C TYR A 95 7.39 4.74 8.46
N ASP A 96 7.75 5.17 9.66
CA ASP A 96 7.06 6.29 10.32
C ASP A 96 7.41 7.66 9.70
N GLY A 97 6.87 8.72 10.29
CA GLY A 97 7.08 10.09 9.82
C GLY A 97 8.54 10.56 9.86
N ASP A 98 9.37 9.93 10.70
CA ASP A 98 10.81 10.20 10.84
C ASP A 98 11.66 9.27 9.95
N HIS A 99 11.00 8.48 9.10
CA HIS A 99 11.61 7.52 8.19
C HIS A 99 12.33 6.35 8.89
N TYR A 100 11.90 5.98 10.11
CA TYR A 100 12.36 4.76 10.77
C TYR A 100 11.47 3.57 10.41
N PRO A 101 12.05 2.40 10.07
CA PRO A 101 11.28 1.22 9.69
C PRO A 101 10.57 0.62 10.91
N GLN A 102 9.25 0.54 10.84
CA GLN A 102 8.40 0.04 11.94
C GLN A 102 7.84 -1.35 11.64
N LEU A 103 7.35 -1.56 10.42
CA LEU A 103 6.70 -2.80 10.00
C LEU A 103 7.18 -3.22 8.61
N PHE A 104 6.94 -4.48 8.26
CA PHE A 104 7.09 -4.93 6.88
C PHE A 104 6.05 -5.98 6.49
N LEU A 105 5.68 -5.95 5.22
CA LEU A 105 4.84 -6.95 4.56
C LEU A 105 5.72 -7.85 3.70
N GLU A 106 5.59 -9.17 3.88
CA GLU A 106 6.21 -10.16 3.01
C GLU A 106 5.14 -10.82 2.14
N GLY A 107 5.23 -10.58 0.83
CA GLY A 107 4.40 -11.22 -0.18
C GLY A 107 4.93 -12.58 -0.63
N PRO A 108 4.13 -13.31 -1.44
CA PRO A 108 4.55 -14.59 -1.98
C PRO A 108 5.74 -14.45 -2.94
N ILE A 109 6.54 -15.52 -3.00
CA ILE A 109 7.75 -15.64 -3.83
C ILE A 109 7.38 -15.66 -5.32
N PHE A 110 6.26 -16.29 -5.69
CA PHE A 110 5.78 -16.41 -7.07
C PHE A 110 4.39 -15.78 -7.21
N ALA A 111 4.33 -14.49 -7.52
CA ALA A 111 3.08 -13.76 -7.68
C ALA A 111 2.51 -13.76 -9.11
N TYR A 112 3.08 -14.55 -10.03
CA TYR A 112 2.75 -14.52 -11.47
C TYR A 112 1.45 -15.23 -11.86
N HIS A 113 0.68 -15.77 -10.91
CA HIS A 113 -0.60 -16.41 -11.21
C HIS A 113 -1.76 -15.43 -10.98
N CYS A 114 -2.24 -14.88 -12.10
CA CYS A 114 -3.30 -13.86 -12.24
C CYS A 114 -4.65 -14.16 -11.54
N CYS A 115 -4.81 -15.31 -10.89
CA CYS A 115 -6.13 -15.80 -10.45
C CYS A 115 -6.14 -16.34 -9.00
N LEU A 116 -5.15 -16.04 -8.17
CA LEU A 116 -5.09 -16.51 -6.78
C LEU A 116 -5.08 -15.34 -5.78
N ASP A 117 -5.68 -15.57 -4.61
CA ASP A 117 -5.59 -14.66 -3.47
C ASP A 117 -4.12 -14.42 -3.10
N LEU A 118 -3.67 -13.16 -3.16
CA LEU A 118 -2.32 -12.81 -2.72
C LEU A 118 -2.34 -12.51 -1.22
N VAL A 119 -1.58 -13.28 -0.45
CA VAL A 119 -1.44 -13.10 0.99
C VAL A 119 -0.08 -12.51 1.31
N PHE A 120 -0.09 -11.33 1.93
CA PHE A 120 1.07 -10.64 2.45
C PHE A 120 1.06 -10.76 3.98
N LYS A 121 2.10 -11.33 4.55
CA LYS A 121 2.24 -11.48 6.02
C LYS A 121 2.80 -10.19 6.61
N LEU A 122 2.21 -9.72 7.69
CA LEU A 122 2.64 -8.51 8.39
C LEU A 122 3.56 -8.87 9.57
N TYR A 123 4.70 -8.20 9.66
CA TYR A 123 5.67 -8.38 10.73
C TYR A 123 6.07 -7.03 11.34
N SER A 124 6.49 -7.07 12.60
CA SER A 124 7.19 -5.97 13.26
C SER A 124 8.68 -5.99 12.89
N CYS A 125 9.28 -4.81 12.72
CA CYS A 125 10.72 -4.66 12.56
C CYS A 125 11.51 -5.05 13.83
N SER A 126 10.87 -5.05 15.00
CA SER A 126 11.45 -5.55 16.25
C SER A 126 11.64 -7.08 16.27
N GLY A 127 11.21 -7.79 15.23
CA GLY A 127 11.28 -9.25 15.12
C GLY A 127 10.05 -9.96 15.70
N GLY A 128 9.94 -11.27 15.43
CA GLY A 128 8.89 -12.14 15.94
C GLY A 128 8.08 -12.86 14.86
N ARG A 129 6.92 -13.40 15.25
CA ARG A 129 5.96 -14.05 14.35
C ARG A 129 5.14 -13.01 13.60
N SER A 130 4.46 -13.43 12.53
CA SER A 130 3.50 -12.60 11.81
C SER A 130 2.42 -12.08 12.77
N ILE A 131 2.21 -10.77 12.81
CA ILE A 131 1.24 -10.09 13.68
C ILE A 131 -0.08 -9.76 12.97
N GLY A 132 -0.13 -9.95 11.65
CA GLY A 132 -1.30 -9.68 10.83
C GLY A 132 -1.09 -10.14 9.40
N ARG A 133 -1.97 -9.71 8.51
CA ARG A 133 -1.88 -10.00 7.07
C ARG A 133 -2.69 -9.02 6.24
N LEU A 134 -2.27 -8.84 5.00
CA LEU A 134 -3.02 -8.19 3.94
C LEU A 134 -3.35 -9.24 2.88
N ILE A 135 -4.61 -9.32 2.47
CA ILE A 135 -5.08 -10.28 1.48
C ILE A 135 -5.72 -9.50 0.33
N ARG A 136 -5.19 -9.65 -0.88
CA ARG A 136 -5.89 -9.26 -2.10
C ARG A 136 -6.78 -10.40 -2.52
N ARG A 137 -8.07 -10.13 -2.73
CA ARG A 137 -9.02 -11.05 -3.36
C ARG A 137 -9.52 -10.47 -4.66
N TRP A 138 -9.55 -11.30 -5.69
CA TRP A 138 -10.23 -10.98 -6.93
C TRP A 138 -11.70 -11.37 -6.79
N ARG A 139 -12.63 -10.40 -6.82
CA ARG A 139 -14.07 -10.65 -6.75
C ARG A 139 -14.81 -9.66 -7.64
N ASP A 140 -15.80 -10.15 -8.39
CA ASP A 140 -16.71 -9.32 -9.20
C ASP A 140 -15.96 -8.33 -10.12
N GLU A 141 -14.92 -8.83 -10.80
CA GLU A 141 -14.05 -8.06 -11.71
C GLU A 141 -13.27 -6.90 -11.04
N GLN A 142 -13.20 -6.89 -9.71
CA GLN A 142 -12.52 -5.87 -8.93
C GLN A 142 -11.58 -6.48 -7.89
N ASP A 143 -10.54 -5.73 -7.59
CA ASP A 143 -9.59 -6.07 -6.53
C ASP A 143 -10.07 -5.55 -5.18
N VAL A 144 -10.32 -6.47 -4.26
CA VAL A 144 -10.72 -6.18 -2.88
C VAL A 144 -9.59 -6.52 -1.94
N PHE A 145 -9.13 -5.52 -1.18
CA PHE A 145 -8.08 -5.69 -0.18
C PHE A 145 -8.67 -5.82 1.22
N HIS A 146 -8.28 -6.89 1.90
CA HIS A 146 -8.59 -7.16 3.30
C HIS A 146 -7.33 -7.00 4.15
N VAL A 147 -7.35 -6.09 5.11
CA VAL A 147 -6.21 -5.85 6.01
C VAL A 147 -6.56 -6.23 7.44
N ALA A 148 -5.74 -7.10 8.04
CA ALA A 148 -5.82 -7.51 9.42
C ALA A 148 -4.52 -7.15 10.16
N PHE A 149 -4.65 -6.42 11.26
CA PHE A 149 -3.55 -6.00 12.13
C PHE A 149 -3.99 -6.04 13.61
N PRO A 150 -3.05 -6.02 14.56
CA PRO A 150 -3.38 -5.98 15.99
C PRO A 150 -4.19 -4.73 16.37
N ARG A 151 -5.10 -4.86 17.34
CA ARG A 151 -5.97 -3.77 17.78
C ARG A 151 -5.19 -2.62 18.42
N ASP A 152 -4.12 -2.93 19.12
CA ASP A 152 -3.19 -2.01 19.79
C ASP A 152 -2.16 -1.39 18.84
N LEU A 153 -2.17 -1.75 17.55
CA LEU A 153 -1.27 -1.13 16.58
C LEU A 153 -1.55 0.38 16.47
N HIS A 154 -0.48 1.17 16.47
CA HIS A 154 -0.55 2.62 16.40
C HIS A 154 -1.37 3.10 15.17
N VAL A 155 -2.20 4.13 15.34
CA VAL A 155 -3.14 4.61 14.31
C VAL A 155 -2.43 4.98 13.01
N ARG A 156 -1.27 5.66 13.09
CA ARG A 156 -0.47 6.00 11.89
C ARG A 156 -0.06 4.75 11.11
N MET A 157 0.34 3.67 11.80
CA MET A 157 0.72 2.42 11.15
C MET A 157 -0.46 1.71 10.50
N LYS A 158 -1.64 1.76 11.13
CA LYS A 158 -2.88 1.25 10.51
C LYS A 158 -3.21 1.97 9.20
N ILE A 159 -3.10 3.30 9.19
CA ILE A 159 -3.30 4.10 7.98
C ILE A 159 -2.29 3.69 6.91
N LEU A 160 -1.00 3.63 7.24
CA LEU A 160 0.05 3.25 6.29
C LEU A 160 -0.14 1.82 5.75
N LEU A 161 -0.58 0.86 6.59
CA LEU A 161 -0.89 -0.50 6.16
C LEU A 161 -2.06 -0.55 5.17
N MET A 162 -3.12 0.21 5.43
CA MET A 162 -4.24 0.32 4.50
C MET A 162 -3.82 1.02 3.21
N THR A 163 -2.93 2.01 3.27
CA THR A 163 -2.38 2.68 2.08
C THR A 163 -1.39 1.81 1.29
N ALA A 164 -0.72 0.85 1.93
CA ALA A 164 0.18 -0.07 1.25
C ALA A 164 -0.51 -0.91 0.16
N THR A 165 -1.84 -1.11 0.25
CA THR A 165 -2.63 -1.77 -0.79
C THR A 165 -2.52 -1.07 -2.14
N ILE A 166 -2.48 0.27 -2.15
CA ILE A 166 -2.35 1.08 -3.37
C ILE A 166 -0.98 0.84 -4.02
N LEU A 167 0.09 0.83 -3.20
CA LEU A 167 1.43 0.57 -3.73
C LEU A 167 1.58 -0.86 -4.24
N ILE A 168 0.98 -1.84 -3.55
CA ILE A 168 0.95 -3.24 -3.98
C ILE A 168 0.19 -3.37 -5.31
N ASP A 169 -1.01 -2.78 -5.40
CA ASP A 169 -1.81 -2.82 -6.62
C ASP A 169 -1.05 -2.26 -7.83
N PHE A 170 -0.44 -1.10 -7.62
CA PHE A 170 0.38 -0.42 -8.61
C PHE A 170 1.59 -1.25 -9.07
N VAL A 171 2.30 -1.89 -8.14
CA VAL A 171 3.51 -2.66 -8.42
C VAL A 171 3.20 -3.96 -9.16
N TYR A 172 2.14 -4.66 -8.77
CA TYR A 172 1.85 -6.01 -9.27
C TYR A 172 0.93 -6.03 -10.49
N PHE A 173 -0.06 -5.14 -10.55
CA PHE A 173 -1.12 -5.20 -11.55
C PHE A 173 -1.06 -4.04 -12.52
N GLY A 174 -0.38 -2.95 -12.18
CA GLY A 174 -0.24 -1.77 -13.05
C GLY A 174 -1.59 -1.17 -13.45
N SER A 175 -2.63 -1.44 -12.66
CA SER A 175 -4.02 -1.12 -12.95
C SER A 175 -4.38 0.28 -12.50
N HIS A 176 -4.14 1.28 -13.37
CA HIS A 176 -4.84 2.59 -13.36
C HIS A 176 -5.05 3.13 -14.79
#